data_AF-R1IKG4-F1
#
_entry.id   AF-R1IKG4-F1
#
_cell.length_a   1.000
_cell.length_b   1.000
_cell.length_c   1.000
_cell.angle_alpha   90.00
_cell.angle_beta   90.00
_cell.angle_gamma   90.00
#
_symmetry.space_group_name_H-M   'P 1'
#
loop_
_entity.id
_entity.type
_entity.pdbx_description
1 polymer ?
#
loop_
_entity_poly.entity_id
_entity_poly.type
_entity_poly.pdbx_seq_one_letter_code
_entity_poly.pdbx_strand_id
1 'polypeptide(L)'
;MFGSGRWHQKGQPILYTAGSRSLAALERFVHESPVQMPPLVMMTIYIPDDLPIKRVSEQELPNGWDAVPDADTSRNYGTAWLREMTTPIIQLPSAIIASEYNFLINPAHPASHKVKIIDQRDFYYDSRLKRMMR
;
A
#
# COMPACT_ATOMS: atom_id res chain seq x y z
N MET A 1 -11.63 3.49 13.65
CA MET A 1 -11.42 4.88 13.19
C MET A 1 -10.38 4.81 12.08
N PHE A 2 -10.74 5.10 10.82
CA PHE A 2 -9.76 5.12 9.71
C PHE A 2 -8.75 6.24 10.01
N GLY A 3 -7.47 5.89 10.20
CA GLY A 3 -6.38 6.86 10.37
C GLY A 3 -6.05 7.55 9.04
N SER A 4 -5.06 8.43 9.04
CA SER A 4 -4.37 8.82 7.80
C SER A 4 -3.24 7.84 7.51
N GLY A 5 -2.80 7.79 6.26
CA GLY A 5 -1.59 7.11 5.83
C GLY A 5 -0.99 7.87 4.66
N ARG A 6 0.16 7.45 4.14
CA ARG A 6 0.92 8.20 3.12
C ARG A 6 0.07 8.72 1.96
N TRP A 7 -0.88 7.92 1.48
CA TRP A 7 -1.70 8.22 0.30
C TRP A 7 -3.16 8.56 0.59
N HIS A 8 -3.54 8.84 1.85
CA HIS A 8 -4.92 9.27 2.13
C HIS A 8 -5.06 10.12 3.39
N GLN A 9 -5.99 11.07 3.32
CA GLN A 9 -6.49 11.79 4.47
C GLN A 9 -7.43 10.89 5.30
N LYS A 10 -7.53 11.21 6.59
CA LYS A 10 -8.39 10.50 7.54
C LYS A 10 -9.83 10.44 7.05
N GLY A 11 -10.48 9.29 7.25
CA GLY A 11 -11.91 9.10 6.97
C GLY A 11 -12.24 8.58 5.58
N GLN A 12 -11.24 8.31 4.73
CA GLN A 12 -11.45 7.65 3.45
C GLN A 12 -10.98 6.18 3.53
N PRO A 13 -11.83 5.21 3.16
CA PRO A 13 -11.42 3.82 3.13
C PRO A 13 -10.50 3.56 1.94
N ILE A 14 -9.40 2.86 2.20
CA ILE A 14 -8.39 2.49 1.20
C ILE A 14 -7.68 1.23 1.68
N LEU A 15 -7.29 0.36 0.74
CA LEU A 15 -6.49 -0.82 1.03
C LEU A 15 -5.09 -0.64 0.45
N TYR A 16 -4.07 -0.78 1.29
CA TYR A 16 -2.66 -0.76 0.90
C TYR A 16 -2.18 -2.18 0.62
N THR A 17 -1.57 -2.38 -0.54
CA THR A 17 -0.97 -3.65 -0.94
C THR A 17 0.34 -3.40 -1.67
N ALA A 18 1.14 -4.44 -1.85
CA ALA A 18 2.44 -4.35 -2.49
C ALA A 18 2.52 -5.31 -3.70
N GLY A 19 3.34 -4.96 -4.69
CA GLY A 19 3.56 -5.80 -5.88
C GLY A 19 4.26 -7.12 -5.59
N SER A 20 4.86 -7.28 -4.42
CA SER A 20 5.54 -8.50 -4.00
C SER A 20 5.32 -8.79 -2.51
N ARG A 21 5.45 -10.07 -2.13
CA ARG A 21 5.40 -10.50 -0.72
C ARG A 21 6.54 -9.91 0.11
N SER A 22 7.72 -9.78 -0.50
CA SER A 22 8.90 -9.16 0.14
C SER A 22 8.65 -7.69 0.44
N LEU A 23 8.07 -6.94 -0.50
CA LEU A 23 7.74 -5.53 -0.28
C LEU A 23 6.64 -5.37 0.77
N ALA A 24 5.58 -6.18 0.74
CA ALA A 24 4.54 -6.14 1.77
C ALA A 24 5.12 -6.37 3.17
N ALA A 25 6.02 -7.36 3.30
CA ALA A 25 6.72 -7.63 4.54
C ALA A 25 7.65 -6.47 4.94
N LEU A 26 8.34 -5.84 3.99
CA LEU A 26 9.22 -4.71 4.26
C LEU A 26 8.44 -3.47 4.71
N GLU A 27 7.39 -3.09 3.98
CA GLU A 27 6.49 -1.97 4.31
C GLU A 27 5.94 -2.11 5.73
N ARG A 28 5.48 -3.31 6.10
CA ARG A 28 4.99 -3.56 7.45
C ARG A 28 6.11 -3.50 8.49
N PHE A 29 7.32 -3.94 8.15
CA PHE A 29 8.46 -3.98 9.05
C PHE A 29 9.02 -2.59 9.38
N VAL A 30 9.12 -1.67 8.42
CA VAL A 30 9.62 -0.31 8.71
C VAL A 30 8.59 0.59 9.41
N HIS A 31 7.30 0.32 9.26
CA HIS A 31 6.25 1.15 9.87
C HIS A 31 5.86 0.71 11.29
N GLU A 32 6.25 -0.47 11.76
CA GLU A 32 5.91 -0.95 13.11
C GLU A 32 7.13 -1.39 13.92
N SER A 33 7.05 -1.14 15.24
CA SER A 33 7.98 -1.76 16.17
C SER A 33 7.70 -3.28 16.25
N PRO A 34 8.70 -4.16 16.11
CA PRO A 34 8.48 -5.61 16.18
C PRO A 34 8.00 -6.10 17.55
N VAL A 35 8.09 -5.26 18.59
CA VAL A 35 7.55 -5.57 19.93
C VAL A 35 6.02 -5.46 19.95
N GLN A 36 5.43 -4.72 19.03
CA GLN A 36 3.99 -4.43 18.98
C GLN A 36 3.27 -5.14 17.83
N MET A 37 3.97 -6.01 17.10
CA MET A 37 3.44 -6.62 15.88
C MET A 37 2.39 -7.69 16.23
N PRO A 38 1.13 -7.54 15.79
CA PRO A 38 0.10 -8.56 16.02
C PRO A 38 0.42 -9.82 15.19
N PRO A 39 -0.27 -10.95 15.44
CA PRO A 39 -0.27 -12.07 14.50
C PRO A 39 -0.59 -11.57 13.08
N LEU A 40 0.26 -11.93 12.12
CA LEU A 40 0.16 -11.45 10.74
C LEU A 40 -0.32 -12.57 9.82
N VAL A 41 -1.04 -12.16 8.77
CA VAL A 41 -1.47 -13.03 7.66
C VAL A 41 -1.00 -12.40 6.36
N MET A 42 -0.35 -13.20 5.52
CA MET A 42 -0.05 -12.83 4.15
C MET A 42 -1.26 -13.15 3.28
N MET A 43 -1.84 -12.14 2.63
CA MET A 43 -2.95 -12.29 1.70
C MET A 43 -2.46 -12.13 0.27
N THR A 44 -2.79 -13.09 -0.59
CA THR A 44 -2.56 -12.97 -2.03
C THR A 44 -3.82 -12.43 -2.68
N ILE A 45 -3.70 -11.26 -3.30
CA ILE A 45 -4.79 -10.57 -3.97
C ILE A 45 -4.64 -10.73 -5.47
N TYR A 46 -5.67 -11.26 -6.11
CA TYR A 46 -5.81 -11.37 -7.56
C TYR A 46 -6.50 -10.14 -8.12
N ILE A 47 -5.86 -9.52 -9.11
CA ILE A 47 -6.37 -8.40 -9.90
C ILE A 47 -6.51 -8.91 -11.34
N PRO A 48 -7.72 -8.93 -11.93
CA PRO A 48 -7.90 -9.28 -13.33
C PRO A 48 -7.18 -8.31 -14.27
N ASP A 49 -6.63 -8.83 -15.38
CA ASP A 49 -5.90 -8.02 -16.37
C ASP A 49 -6.78 -6.97 -17.08
N ASP A 50 -8.10 -7.21 -17.15
CA ASP A 50 -9.08 -6.27 -17.72
C ASP A 50 -9.50 -5.16 -16.75
N LEU A 51 -9.06 -5.23 -15.48
CA LEU A 51 -9.40 -4.22 -14.49
C LEU A 51 -8.51 -2.99 -14.70
N PRO A 52 -9.08 -1.78 -14.87
CA PRO A 52 -8.28 -0.59 -15.07
C PRO A 52 -7.42 -0.27 -13.86
N ILE A 53 -6.13 0.01 -14.11
CA ILE A 53 -5.15 0.41 -13.11
C ILE A 53 -4.54 1.74 -13.55
N LYS A 54 -4.63 2.78 -12.72
CA LYS A 54 -3.85 4.01 -12.93
C LYS A 54 -2.40 3.72 -12.54
N ARG A 55 -1.48 3.71 -13.51
CA ARG A 55 -0.06 3.48 -13.26
C ARG A 55 0.65 4.83 -13.23
N VAL A 56 1.38 5.08 -12.16
CA VAL A 56 2.08 6.35 -11.94
C VAL A 56 3.56 6.06 -11.76
N SER A 57 4.39 6.74 -12.53
CA SER A 57 5.83 6.75 -12.40
C SER A 57 6.28 7.77 -11.34
N GLU A 58 7.51 7.64 -10.87
CA GLU A 58 8.10 8.59 -9.91
C GLU A 58 8.10 10.03 -10.45
N GLN A 59 8.34 10.21 -11.75
CA GLN A 59 8.40 11.52 -12.38
C GLN A 59 7.03 12.23 -12.47
N GLU A 60 5.94 11.48 -12.36
CA GLU A 60 4.57 12.01 -12.35
C GLU A 60 4.09 12.39 -10.94
N LEU A 61 4.87 12.03 -9.91
CA LEU A 61 4.53 12.34 -8.53
C LEU A 61 5.00 13.74 -8.13
N PRO A 62 4.24 14.43 -7.26
CA PRO A 62 4.63 15.73 -6.77
C PRO A 62 5.90 15.65 -5.92
N ASN A 63 6.72 16.70 -5.98
CA ASN A 63 7.94 16.80 -5.17
C ASN A 63 7.64 16.57 -3.68
N GLY A 64 8.43 15.72 -3.03
CA GLY A 64 8.27 15.37 -1.60
C GLY A 64 7.19 14.32 -1.31
N TRP A 65 6.71 13.59 -2.32
CA TRP A 65 5.77 12.47 -2.13
C TRP A 65 6.33 11.35 -1.22
N ASP A 66 7.64 11.18 -1.23
CA ASP A 66 8.43 10.18 -0.51
C ASP A 66 8.98 10.67 0.84
N ALA A 67 8.62 11.89 1.26
CA ALA A 67 9.09 12.48 2.51
C ALA A 67 8.89 11.55 3.73
N VAL A 68 9.83 11.64 4.69
CA VAL A 68 9.80 10.93 5.97
C VAL A 68 10.00 11.97 7.09
N PRO A 69 9.00 12.22 7.97
CA PRO A 69 7.67 11.61 8.00
C PRO A 69 6.82 11.98 6.77
N ASP A 70 5.75 11.22 6.53
CA ASP A 70 4.88 11.41 5.38
C ASP A 70 4.19 12.79 5.40
N ALA A 71 4.13 13.42 4.23
CA ALA A 71 3.67 14.79 4.07
C ALA A 71 2.27 14.86 3.46
N ASP A 72 1.59 16.00 3.64
CA ASP A 72 0.27 16.21 3.04
C ASP A 72 0.28 16.17 1.51
N THR A 73 1.44 16.39 0.88
CA THR A 73 1.60 16.29 -0.57
C THR A 73 1.15 14.92 -1.11
N SER A 74 1.65 13.81 -0.56
CA SER A 74 1.24 12.46 -0.99
C SER A 74 -0.18 12.13 -0.55
N ARG A 75 -0.60 12.59 0.64
CA ARG A 75 -1.96 12.36 1.14
C ARG A 75 -3.00 13.01 0.24
N ASN A 76 -2.76 14.25 -0.19
CA ASN A 76 -3.66 15.01 -1.05
C ASN A 76 -3.74 14.38 -2.45
N TYR A 77 -2.61 13.90 -2.99
CA TYR A 77 -2.57 13.19 -4.27
C TYR A 77 -3.47 11.94 -4.25
N GLY A 78 -3.29 11.05 -3.27
CA GLY A 78 -4.10 9.83 -3.20
C GLY A 78 -5.55 10.08 -2.78
N THR A 79 -5.81 11.09 -1.94
CA THR A 79 -7.18 11.54 -1.58
C THR A 79 -7.94 12.05 -2.80
N ALA A 80 -7.27 12.79 -3.69
CA ALA A 80 -7.86 13.23 -4.94
C ALA A 80 -8.24 12.03 -5.82
N TRP A 81 -7.32 11.09 -6.02
CA TRP A 81 -7.59 9.85 -6.76
C TRP A 81 -8.77 9.04 -6.18
N LEU A 82 -8.84 8.89 -4.85
CA LEU A 82 -9.95 8.21 -4.18
C LEU A 82 -11.31 8.87 -4.49
N ARG A 83 -11.36 10.21 -4.55
CA ARG A 83 -12.58 10.99 -4.83
C ARG A 83 -12.97 10.98 -6.31
N GLU A 84 -11.97 11.00 -7.20
CA GLU A 84 -12.19 10.97 -8.64
C GLU A 84 -12.86 9.68 -9.10
N MET A 85 -12.62 8.56 -8.41
CA MET A 85 -13.21 7.25 -8.72
C MET A 85 -13.07 6.85 -10.20
N THR A 86 -11.98 7.26 -10.85
CA THR A 86 -11.70 6.97 -12.27
C THR A 86 -11.17 5.56 -12.48
N THR A 87 -10.47 5.01 -11.49
CA THR A 87 -9.92 3.66 -11.50
C THR A 87 -10.09 3.00 -10.12
N PRO A 88 -10.34 1.69 -10.04
CA PRO A 88 -10.41 0.96 -8.78
C PRO A 88 -9.05 0.81 -8.11
N ILE A 89 -7.97 0.88 -8.89
CA ILE A 89 -6.60 0.62 -8.42
C ILE A 89 -5.65 1.67 -8.96
N ILE A 90 -4.75 2.12 -8.11
CA ILE A 90 -3.58 2.92 -8.50
C ILE A 90 -2.30 2.18 -8.12
N GLN A 91 -1.36 2.10 -9.07
CA GLN A 91 0.00 1.64 -8.83
C GLN A 91 0.90 2.85 -8.63
N LEU A 92 1.65 2.86 -7.53
CA LEU A 92 2.56 3.94 -7.13
C LEU A 92 3.92 3.35 -6.72
N PRO A 93 5.05 4.03 -6.97
CA PRO A 93 6.35 3.62 -6.46
C PRO A 93 6.32 3.47 -4.93
N SER A 94 7.09 2.51 -4.38
CA SER A 94 7.32 2.45 -2.94
C SER A 94 8.31 3.54 -2.53
N ALA A 95 8.03 4.21 -1.40
CA ALA A 95 8.96 5.16 -0.80
C ALA A 95 10.17 4.46 -0.15
N ILE A 96 10.13 3.13 0.01
CA ILE A 96 11.24 2.34 0.60
C ILE A 96 12.16 1.82 -0.50
N ILE A 97 11.58 1.26 -1.58
CA ILE A 97 12.31 0.75 -2.73
C ILE A 97 11.69 1.35 -4.00
N ALA A 98 12.29 2.42 -4.52
CA ALA A 98 11.75 3.19 -5.65
C ALA A 98 11.54 2.36 -6.93
N SER A 99 12.28 1.25 -7.10
CA SER A 99 12.14 0.34 -8.25
C SER A 99 11.02 -0.71 -8.08
N GLU A 100 10.33 -0.73 -6.95
CA GLU A 100 9.16 -1.58 -6.72
C GLU A 100 7.91 -0.72 -6.50
N TYR A 101 6.74 -1.35 -6.65
CA TYR A 101 5.46 -0.64 -6.64
C TYR A 101 4.50 -1.19 -5.59
N ASN A 102 3.79 -0.26 -4.96
CA ASN A 102 2.59 -0.54 -4.18
C ASN A 102 1.35 -0.39 -5.05
N PHE A 103 0.30 -1.13 -4.69
CA PHE A 103 -1.01 -1.04 -5.31
C PHE A 103 -2.01 -0.65 -4.24
N LEU A 104 -2.69 0.48 -4.44
CA LEU A 104 -3.77 0.91 -3.57
C LEU A 104 -5.10 0.59 -4.23
N ILE A 105 -6.02 0.01 -3.46
CA ILE A 105 -7.36 -0.34 -3.93
C ILE A 105 -8.36 0.60 -3.27
N ASN A 106 -9.20 1.21 -4.09
CA ASN A 106 -10.33 2.01 -3.64
C ASN A 106 -11.55 1.08 -3.47
N PRO A 107 -11.91 0.69 -2.23
CA PRO A 107 -13.03 -0.22 -2.02
C PRO A 107 -14.38 0.39 -2.42
N ALA A 108 -14.50 1.73 -2.44
CA ALA A 108 -15.72 2.42 -2.84
C ALA A 108 -15.94 2.46 -4.35
N HIS A 109 -14.92 2.17 -5.16
CA HIS A 109 -15.05 2.15 -6.61
C HIS A 109 -15.93 0.96 -7.06
N PRO A 110 -16.94 1.13 -7.94
CA PRO A 110 -17.88 0.06 -8.30
C PRO A 110 -17.21 -1.22 -8.83
N ALA A 111 -16.11 -1.08 -9.58
CA ALA A 111 -15.35 -2.22 -10.11
C ALA A 111 -14.45 -2.94 -9.08
N SER A 112 -14.33 -2.45 -7.83
CA SER A 112 -13.46 -3.04 -6.81
C SER A 112 -13.83 -4.49 -6.46
N HIS A 113 -15.10 -4.87 -6.62
CA HIS A 113 -15.60 -6.23 -6.39
C HIS A 113 -14.96 -7.30 -7.29
N LYS A 114 -14.31 -6.90 -8.40
CA LYS A 114 -13.57 -7.81 -9.27
C LYS A 114 -12.24 -8.29 -8.64
N VAL A 115 -11.71 -7.55 -7.67
CA VAL A 115 -10.50 -7.91 -6.92
C VAL A 115 -10.84 -9.03 -5.94
N LYS A 116 -10.03 -10.08 -5.89
CA LYS A 116 -10.29 -11.27 -5.06
C LYS A 116 -9.10 -11.62 -4.19
N ILE A 117 -9.36 -12.06 -2.97
CA ILE A 117 -8.35 -12.76 -2.17
C ILE A 117 -8.35 -14.22 -2.62
N ILE A 118 -7.21 -14.73 -3.07
CA ILE A 118 -7.09 -16.10 -3.60
C ILE A 118 -6.26 -17.04 -2.73
N ASP A 119 -5.52 -16.51 -1.76
CA ASP A 119 -4.74 -17.28 -0.79
C ASP A 119 -4.53 -16.44 0.48
N GLN A 120 -4.52 -17.10 1.63
CA GLN A 120 -4.26 -16.48 2.93
C GLN A 120 -3.45 -17.47 3.76
N ARG A 121 -2.35 -17.01 4.37
CA ARG A 121 -1.49 -17.84 5.20
C ARG A 121 -0.93 -17.06 6.36
N ASP A 122 -0.80 -17.70 7.50
CA ASP A 122 -0.08 -17.12 8.63
C ASP A 122 1.33 -16.71 8.20
N PHE A 123 1.73 -15.52 8.62
CA PHE A 123 3.02 -14.95 8.27
C PHE A 123 3.84 -14.68 9.52
N TYR A 124 5.08 -15.13 9.48
CA TYR A 124 6.05 -14.95 10.54
C TYR A 124 7.33 -14.38 9.93
N TYR A 125 7.83 -13.30 10.53
CA TYR A 125 9.19 -12.85 10.21
C TYR A 125 10.21 -13.88 10.70
N ASP A 126 11.24 -14.09 9.89
CA ASP A 126 12.38 -14.91 10.27
C ASP A 126 13.05 -14.33 11.53
N SER A 127 13.38 -15.19 12.50
CA SER A 127 13.99 -14.78 13.76
C SER A 127 15.33 -14.06 13.57
N ARG A 128 16.03 -14.27 12.45
CA ARG A 128 17.27 -13.59 12.09
C ARG A 128 17.08 -12.10 11.82
N LEU A 129 15.88 -11.64 11.42
CA LEU A 129 15.61 -10.21 11.26
C LEU A 129 15.77 -9.45 12.58
N LYS A 130 15.45 -10.08 13.72
CA LYS A 130 15.68 -9.50 15.05
C LYS A 130 17.17 -9.23 15.33
N ARG A 131 18.10 -9.94 14.68
CA ARG A 131 19.55 -9.71 14.84
C ARG A 131 20.04 -8.45 14.11
N MET A 132 19.35 -8.01 13.06
CA MET A 132 19.68 -6.78 12.33
C MET A 132 19.23 -5.50 13.06
N MET A 133 18.48 -5.66 14.16
CA MET A 133 17.88 -4.58 14.96
C MET A 133 18.69 -4.24 16.22
N ARG A 134 19.98 -4.60 16.25
CA ARG A 134 20.90 -4.24 17.33
C ARG A 134 21.68 -2.98 16.97
#